data_AF-A0A7W0FCW8-F1
#
_entry.id   AF-A0A7W0FCW8-F1
#
_cell.length_a   1.000
_cell.length_b   1.000
_cell.length_c   1.000
_cell.angle_alpha   90.00
_cell.angle_beta   90.00
_cell.angle_gamma   90.00
#
_symmetry.space_group_name_H-M   'P 1'
#
loop_
_entity.id
_entity.type
_entity.pdbx_description
1 polymer ?
#
loop_
_entity_poly.entity_id
_entity_poly.type
_entity_poly.pdbx_seq_one_letter_code
_entity_poly.pdbx_strand_id
1 'polypeptide(L)' 'MNSGRLKKKIVRFGFHAKKENITGLQIADLCAYPLARNILNPDEPYMPFQVIKNKIYCNEKGEYEGWGLKIFP' A
#
# COMPACT_ATOMS: atom_id res chain seq x y z
N MET A 1 -14.97 -8.40 -10.23
CA MET A 1 -14.47 -7.23 -9.47
C MET A 1 -15.01 -5.96 -10.09
N ASN A 2 -15.93 -5.25 -9.43
CA ASN A 2 -16.56 -4.06 -9.99
C ASN A 2 -15.60 -2.86 -9.92
N SER A 3 -15.13 -2.36 -11.08
CA SER A 3 -14.13 -1.28 -11.20
C SER A 3 -14.66 0.09 -10.76
N GLY A 4 -15.96 0.22 -10.50
CA GLY A 4 -16.62 1.47 -10.11
C GLY A 4 -16.08 2.08 -8.81
N ARG A 5 -15.57 1.28 -7.86
CA ARG A 5 -15.01 1.81 -6.60
C ARG A 5 -13.74 2.62 -6.82
N LEU A 6 -12.82 2.12 -7.64
CA LEU A 6 -11.53 2.77 -7.89
C LEU A 6 -11.73 4.05 -8.70
N LYS A 7 -12.60 4.00 -9.72
CA LYS A 7 -12.96 5.16 -10.54
C LYS A 7 -13.49 6.33 -9.73
N LYS A 8 -14.26 6.07 -8.67
CA LYS A 8 -14.76 7.13 -7.76
C LYS A 8 -13.68 7.78 -6.89
N LYS A 9 -12.54 7.11 -6.67
CA LYS A 9 -11.48 7.61 -5.76
C LYS A 9 -10.37 8.38 -6.47
N ILE A 10 -10.11 8.08 -7.74
CA ILE A 10 -9.06 8.76 -8.52
C ILE A 10 -9.69 9.93 -9.28
N VAL A 11 -9.60 11.13 -8.71
CA VAL A 11 -10.21 12.34 -9.28
C VAL A 11 -9.25 13.08 -10.23
N ARG A 12 -7.94 13.00 -9.97
CA ARG A 12 -6.88 13.64 -10.77
C ARG A 12 -5.59 12.82 -10.67
N PHE A 13 -4.80 12.82 -11.73
CA PHE A 13 -3.48 12.19 -11.79
C PHE A 13 -2.46 13.17 -12.38
N GLY A 14 -1.23 13.17 -11.88
CA GLY A 14 -0.17 14.07 -12.32
C GLY A 14 1.21 13.53 -11.95
N PHE A 15 2.21 13.91 -12.73
CA PHE A 15 3.61 13.58 -12.49
C PHE A 15 4.32 14.80 -11.90
N HIS A 16 5.22 14.56 -10.95
CA HIS A 16 5.94 15.60 -10.23
C HIS A 16 7.43 15.25 -10.16
N ALA A 17 8.29 16.25 -10.22
CA ALA A 17 9.73 16.07 -10.07
C ALA A 17 10.11 15.83 -8.61
N LYS A 18 11.14 15.01 -8.37
CA LYS A 18 11.64 14.67 -7.03
C LYS A 18 11.99 15.91 -6.18
N LYS A 19 12.47 16.98 -6.83
CA LYS A 19 12.82 18.26 -6.18
C LYS A 19 11.64 19.00 -5.57
N GLU A 20 10.40 18.66 -5.95
CA GLU A 20 9.19 19.30 -5.44
C GLU A 20 8.85 18.91 -4.00
N ASN A 21 9.55 17.91 -3.41
CA ASN A 21 9.43 17.49 -2.01
C ASN A 21 7.96 17.33 -1.54
N ILE A 22 7.19 16.58 -2.31
CA ILE A 22 5.77 16.38 -2.06
C ILE A 22 5.59 15.47 -0.85
N THR A 23 5.01 16.00 0.22
CA THR A 23 4.75 15.27 1.47
C THR A 23 3.97 13.98 1.23
N GLY A 24 3.05 13.98 0.27
CA GLY A 24 2.28 12.79 -0.11
C GLY A 24 3.15 11.62 -0.58
N LEU A 25 4.28 11.90 -1.25
CA LEU A 25 5.23 10.86 -1.65
C LEU A 25 5.96 10.27 -0.44
N GLN A 26 6.39 11.11 0.49
CA GLN A 26 7.03 10.66 1.73
C GLN A 26 6.08 9.78 2.56
N ILE A 27 4.81 10.17 2.65
CA ILE A 27 3.77 9.37 3.32
C ILE A 27 3.56 8.04 2.59
N ALA A 28 3.58 8.03 1.25
CA ALA A 28 3.46 6.80 0.48
C ALA A 28 4.64 5.85 0.77
N ASP A 29 5.86 6.38 0.87
CA ASP A 29 7.05 5.59 1.20
C ASP A 29 6.98 4.97 2.60
N LEU A 30 6.42 5.68 3.59
CA LEU A 30 6.18 5.15 4.95
C LEU A 30 5.22 3.95 4.97
N CYS A 31 4.39 3.77 3.94
CA CYS A 31 3.54 2.59 3.78
C CYS A 31 4.21 1.52 2.91
N ALA A 32 4.87 1.92 1.82
CA ALA A 32 5.46 1.00 0.86
C ALA A 32 6.64 0.23 1.45
N TYR A 33 7.53 0.91 2.16
CA TYR A 33 8.75 0.30 2.68
C TYR A 33 8.47 -0.81 3.72
N PRO A 34 7.61 -0.60 4.74
CA PRO A 34 7.31 -1.67 5.68
C PRO A 34 6.63 -2.89 5.07
N LEU A 35 5.78 -2.67 4.07
CA LEU A 35 5.16 -3.75 3.32
C LEU A 35 6.20 -4.54 2.53
N ALA A 36 7.08 -3.87 1.79
CA ALA A 36 8.15 -4.52 1.04
C ALA A 36 9.12 -5.29 1.95
N ARG A 37 9.58 -4.70 3.05
CA ARG A 37 10.49 -5.37 4.01
C ARG A 37 9.86 -6.64 4.57
N ASN A 38 8.58 -6.60 4.95
CA ASN A 38 7.89 -7.75 5.50
C ASN A 38 7.70 -8.88 4.47
N ILE A 39 7.54 -8.54 3.19
CA ILE A 39 7.45 -9.56 2.11
C ILE A 39 8.82 -10.20 1.86
N LEU A 40 9.90 -9.40 1.88
CA LEU A 40 11.25 -9.88 1.61
C LEU A 40 11.83 -10.69 2.77
N ASN A 41 11.53 -10.31 4.01
CA ASN A 41 12.06 -10.94 5.24
C ASN A 41 10.91 -11.27 6.21
N PRO A 42 10.06 -12.26 5.91
CA PRO A 42 8.84 -12.55 6.68
C PRO A 42 9.11 -13.13 8.07
N ASP A 43 10.24 -13.80 8.27
CA ASP A 43 10.60 -14.43 9.54
C ASP A 43 11.03 -13.41 10.61
N GLU A 44 11.35 -12.18 10.21
CA GLU A 44 11.74 -11.12 11.11
C GLU A 44 10.52 -10.30 11.58
N PRO A 45 10.26 -10.21 12.90
CA PRO A 45 9.19 -9.37 13.40
C PRO A 45 9.46 -7.91 13.04
N TYR A 46 8.50 -7.27 12.37
CA TYR A 46 8.62 -5.87 11.97
C TYR A 46 7.40 -5.05 12.40
N MET A 47 7.57 -4.28 13.47
CA MET A 47 6.49 -3.46 14.05
C MET A 47 5.89 -2.44 13.06
N PRO A 48 6.65 -1.75 12.20
CA PRO A 48 6.06 -0.82 11.23
C PRO A 48 5.09 -1.49 10.26
N PHE A 49 5.31 -2.76 9.89
CA PHE A 49 4.34 -3.51 9.09
C PHE A 49 3.04 -3.73 9.88
N GLN A 50 3.12 -4.08 11.16
CA GLN A 50 1.92 -4.29 11.99
C GLN A 50 1.04 -3.03 12.09
N VAL A 51 1.66 -1.84 12.13
CA VAL A 51 0.95 -0.55 12.14
C VAL A 51 0.13 -0.33 10.87
N ILE A 52 0.67 -0.72 9.70
CA ILE A 52 -0.01 -0.53 8.42
C ILE A 52 -0.89 -1.71 8.01
N LYS A 53 -0.71 -2.90 8.59
CA LYS A 53 -1.42 -4.13 8.25
C LYS A 53 -2.93 -3.95 8.24
N ASN A 54 -3.47 -3.33 9.28
CA ASN A 54 -4.91 -3.08 9.43
C ASN A 54 -5.46 -2.02 8.46
N LYS A 55 -4.59 -1.33 7.72
CA LYS A 55 -4.96 -0.33 6.70
C LYS A 55 -4.97 -0.93 5.29
N ILE A 56 -4.44 -2.15 5.12
CA ILE A 56 -4.46 -2.85 3.83
C ILE A 56 -5.90 -3.28 3.56
N TYR A 57 -6.35 -3.05 2.33
CA TYR A 57 -7.68 -3.48 1.91
C TYR A 57 -7.80 -5.01 2.03
N CYS A 58 -8.85 -5.47 2.70
CA CYS A 58 -9.15 -6.88 2.91
C CYS A 58 -10.59 -7.20 2.51
N ASN A 59 -10.88 -8.49 2.40
CA ASN A 59 -12.26 -8.98 2.31
C ASN A 59 -12.95 -9.02 3.69
N GLU A 60 -14.19 -9.50 3.72
CA GLU A 60 -15.00 -9.62 4.95
C GLU A 60 -14.38 -10.57 6.00
N LYS A 61 -13.45 -11.43 5.60
CA LYS A 61 -12.72 -12.36 6.47
C LYS A 61 -11.38 -11.79 6.96
N GLY A 62 -11.01 -10.57 6.54
CA GLY A 62 -9.73 -9.95 6.89
C GLY A 62 -8.55 -10.37 6.02
N GLU A 63 -8.78 -11.13 4.95
CA GLU A 63 -7.72 -11.56 4.03
C GLU A 63 -7.34 -10.40 3.09
N TYR A 64 -6.08 -9.97 3.12
CA TYR A 64 -5.58 -8.89 2.27
C TYR A 64 -4.84 -9.39 1.02
N GLU A 65 -4.33 -10.63 1.03
CA GLU A 65 -3.65 -11.23 -0.11
C GLU A 65 -4.63 -11.47 -1.27
N GLY A 66 -4.26 -11.05 -2.49
CA GLY A 66 -5.14 -11.07 -3.66
C GLY A 66 -6.19 -9.95 -3.71
N TRP A 67 -6.47 -9.28 -2.57
CA TRP A 67 -7.45 -8.20 -2.45
C TRP A 67 -6.79 -6.82 -2.43
N GLY A 68 -6.02 -6.53 -1.38
CA GLY A 68 -5.30 -5.27 -1.18
C GLY A 68 -3.80 -5.37 -1.43
N LEU A 69 -3.26 -6.59 -1.38
CA LEU A 69 -1.87 -6.89 -1.72
C LEU A 69 -1.83 -7.92 -2.84
N LYS A 70 -1.22 -7.55 -3.98
CA LYS A 70 -0.95 -8.48 -5.08
C LYS A 70 0.55 -8.50 -5.33
N ILE A 71 1.12 -9.70 -5.28
CA ILE A 71 2.53 -9.96 -5.54
C ILE A 71 2.61 -10.65 -6.90
N PHE A 72 3.45 -10.12 -7.79
CA PHE A 72 3.69 -10.68 -9.12
C PHE A 72 5.17 -11.04 -9.22
N PRO A 73 5.53 -12.10 -9.96
CA PRO A 73 6.90 -12.31 -10.42
C PRO A 73 7.34 -11.20 -11.39
#